data_AF-A0A4C1Z4K0-F1
#
_entry.id   AF-A0A4C1Z4K0-F1
#
_cell.length_a   1.000
_cell.length_b   1.000
_cell.length_c   1.000
_cell.angle_alpha   90.00
_cell.angle_beta   90.00
_cell.angle_gamma   90.00
#
_symmetry.space_group_name_H-M   'P 1'
#
loop_
_entity.id
_entity.type
_entity.pdbx_description
1 polymer ?
#
loop_
_entity_poly.entity_id
_entity_poly.type
_entity_poly.pdbx_seq_one_letter_code
_entity_poly.pdbx_strand_id
1 'polypeptide(L)'
;MIECDILIEDKKVKQVKEFVYLGSLFTNAGKHDRDMEKRVNAGNKANGALLVIVNSKSVFKQARLAMHNAVLIPTLMYGSESWVWQKKNESRINAVEMRSLRSMCGVSRKDRCRNSDVGAVWFEGKCGDESRRRYVAVVRSSGKDE
;
A
#
# COMPACT_ATOMS: atom_id res chain seq x y z
N MET A 1 -8.84 -14.64 25.29
CA MET A 1 -8.80 -13.16 25.32
C MET A 1 -8.12 -12.80 26.63
N ILE A 2 -6.99 -12.08 26.58
CA ILE A 2 -6.30 -11.69 27.82
C ILE A 2 -6.94 -10.39 28.28
N GLU A 3 -7.47 -10.41 29.49
CA GLU A 3 -8.02 -9.23 30.16
C GLU A 3 -6.84 -8.45 30.74
N CYS A 4 -6.69 -7.19 30.32
CA CYS A 4 -5.56 -6.35 30.71
C CYS A 4 -6.05 -5.14 31.48
N ASP A 5 -5.58 -4.99 32.71
CA ASP A 5 -5.91 -3.86 33.56
C ASP A 5 -4.82 -2.79 33.45
N ILE A 6 -5.07 -1.80 32.59
CA ILE A 6 -4.20 -0.64 32.39
C ILE A 6 -4.73 0.52 33.25
N LEU A 7 -3.89 1.07 34.11
CA LEU A 7 -4.18 2.23 34.96
C LEU A 7 -3.41 3.44 34.43
N ILE A 8 -4.12 4.57 34.25
CA ILE A 8 -3.53 5.88 33.97
C ILE A 8 -3.98 6.81 35.10
N GLU A 9 -3.03 7.37 35.85
CA GLU A 9 -3.34 8.22 37.02
C GLU A 9 -4.35 7.54 37.98
N ASP A 10 -4.10 6.26 38.30
CA ASP A 10 -4.95 5.40 39.14
C ASP A 10 -6.38 5.15 38.61
N LYS A 11 -6.67 5.52 37.36
CA LYS A 11 -7.95 5.25 36.69
C LYS A 11 -7.81 4.11 35.69
N LYS A 12 -8.70 3.12 35.80
CA LYS A 12 -8.78 1.98 34.86
C LYS A 12 -9.26 2.43 33.49
N VAL A 13 -8.46 2.16 32.46
CA VAL A 13 -8.83 2.45 31.07
C VAL A 13 -9.76 1.36 30.56
N LYS A 14 -10.82 1.77 29.85
CA LYS A 14 -11.78 0.84 29.24
C LYS A 14 -11.12 0.06 28.10
N GLN A 15 -11.05 -1.27 28.23
CA GLN A 15 -10.66 -2.14 27.13
C GLN A 15 -11.77 -2.20 26.08
N VAL A 16 -11.44 -1.93 24.81
CA VAL A 16 -12.36 -1.95 23.68
C VAL A 16 -11.97 -3.01 22.66
N LYS A 17 -12.94 -3.52 21.90
CA LYS A 17 -12.70 -4.53 20.85
C LYS A 17 -11.98 -3.93 19.63
N GLU A 18 -12.29 -2.67 19.33
CA GLU A 18 -11.78 -1.93 18.19
C GLU A 18 -11.48 -0.50 18.61
N PHE A 19 -10.36 0.03 18.11
CA PHE A 19 -9.94 1.40 18.37
C PHE A 19 -9.29 1.97 17.12
N VAL A 20 -9.58 3.23 16.82
CA VAL A 20 -8.92 3.95 15.73
C VAL A 20 -7.90 4.89 16.32
N TYR A 21 -6.63 4.71 15.95
CA TYR A 21 -5.53 5.55 16.37
C TYR A 21 -4.86 6.14 15.12
N LEU A 22 -4.84 7.48 15.03
CA LEU A 22 -4.30 8.21 13.89
C LEU A 22 -4.84 7.71 12.53
N GLY A 23 -6.08 7.21 12.51
CA GLY A 23 -6.71 6.66 11.31
C GLY A 23 -6.39 5.19 10.99
N SER A 24 -5.54 4.53 11.77
CA SER A 24 -5.32 3.08 11.70
C SER A 24 -6.24 2.34 12.66
N LEU A 25 -6.87 1.26 12.19
CA LEU A 25 -7.78 0.43 12.97
C LEU A 25 -7.03 -0.70 13.69
N PHE A 26 -7.08 -0.66 15.02
CA PHE A 26 -6.55 -1.70 15.89
C PHE A 26 -7.69 -2.59 16.38
N THR A 27 -7.45 -3.90 16.41
CA THR A 27 -8.40 -4.89 16.89
C THR A 27 -7.81 -5.63 18.09
N ASN A 28 -8.63 -5.99 19.06
CA ASN A 28 -8.19 -6.74 20.25
C ASN A 28 -7.65 -8.14 19.92
N ALA A 29 -7.93 -8.68 18.73
CA ALA A 29 -7.39 -9.93 18.22
C ALA A 29 -5.97 -9.80 17.63
N GLY A 30 -5.41 -8.58 17.55
CA GLY A 30 -4.13 -8.32 16.90
C GLY A 30 -4.13 -8.54 15.39
N LYS A 31 -5.32 -8.63 14.77
CA LYS A 31 -5.46 -8.82 13.32
C LYS A 31 -5.48 -7.47 12.61
N HIS A 32 -4.69 -7.36 11.55
CA HIS A 32 -4.56 -6.14 10.74
C HIS A 32 -5.34 -6.18 9.42
N ASP A 33 -5.96 -7.32 9.08
CA ASP A 33 -6.63 -7.53 7.79
C ASP A 33 -7.66 -6.44 7.44
N ARG A 34 -8.41 -5.96 8.45
CA ARG A 34 -9.41 -4.92 8.27
C ARG A 34 -8.81 -3.54 8.03
N ASP A 35 -7.69 -3.24 8.67
CA ASP A 35 -6.98 -1.97 8.44
C ASP A 35 -6.32 -1.96 7.05
N MET A 36 -5.65 -3.07 6.69
CA MET A 36 -5.11 -3.28 5.35
C MET A 36 -6.19 -3.18 4.27
N GLU A 37 -7.37 -3.76 4.50
CA GLU A 37 -8.49 -3.64 3.57
C GLU A 37 -8.96 -2.19 3.40
N LYS A 38 -9.02 -1.40 4.48
CA LYS A 38 -9.31 0.03 4.39
C LYS A 38 -8.27 0.76 3.54
N ARG A 39 -6.98 0.44 3.68
CA ARG A 39 -5.90 1.03 2.86
C ARG A 39 -5.94 0.61 1.40
N VAL A 40 -6.17 -0.67 1.12
CA VAL A 40 -6.38 -1.16 -0.26
C VAL A 40 -7.57 -0.47 -0.92
N ASN A 41 -8.67 -0.28 -0.19
CA ASN A 41 -9.84 0.43 -0.71
C ASN A 41 -9.56 1.91 -0.93
N ALA A 42 -8.83 2.57 -0.02
CA ALA A 42 -8.39 3.95 -0.21
C ALA A 42 -7.44 4.09 -1.41
N GLY A 43 -6.48 3.17 -1.57
CA GLY A 43 -5.57 3.13 -2.72
C GLY A 43 -6.30 2.92 -4.04
N ASN A 44 -7.31 2.04 -4.08
CA ASN A 44 -8.15 1.87 -5.26
C ASN A 44 -8.92 3.15 -5.63
N LYS A 45 -9.47 3.86 -4.64
CA LYS A 45 -10.14 5.15 -4.87
C LYS A 45 -9.18 6.21 -5.38
N ALA A 46 -8.00 6.33 -4.76
CA ALA A 46 -6.95 7.24 -5.18
C ALA A 46 -6.48 6.94 -6.60
N ASN A 47 -6.22 5.66 -6.92
CA ASN A 47 -5.89 5.24 -8.27
C ASN A 47 -7.01 5.58 -9.26
N GLY A 48 -8.27 5.32 -8.91
CA GLY A 48 -9.43 5.70 -9.71
C GLY A 48 -9.47 7.19 -10.09
N ALA A 49 -9.20 8.06 -9.12
CA ALA A 49 -9.12 9.50 -9.37
C ALA A 49 -7.90 9.88 -10.23
N LEU A 50 -6.74 9.28 -9.96
CA LEU A 50 -5.49 9.53 -10.70
C LEU A 50 -5.58 9.06 -12.16
N LEU A 51 -6.33 8.00 -12.45
CA LEU A 51 -6.44 7.43 -13.80
C LEU A 51 -6.84 8.46 -14.86
N VAL A 52 -7.72 9.40 -14.52
CA VAL A 52 -8.18 10.46 -15.45
C VAL A 52 -7.00 11.33 -15.91
N ILE A 53 -6.12 11.70 -14.98
CA ILE A 53 -4.97 12.56 -15.23
C ILE A 53 -3.86 11.75 -15.92
N VAL A 54 -3.59 10.55 -15.39
CA VAL A 54 -2.50 9.68 -15.83
C VAL A 54 -2.73 9.10 -17.23
N ASN A 55 -3.98 8.95 -17.66
CA ASN A 55 -4.29 8.51 -19.01
C ASN A 55 -4.29 9.65 -20.04
N SER A 56 -4.17 10.91 -19.62
CA SER A 56 -4.07 12.03 -20.55
C SER A 56 -2.72 12.01 -21.29
N LYS A 57 -2.78 12.06 -22.63
CA LYS A 57 -1.58 12.13 -23.49
C LYS A 57 -0.73 13.38 -23.24
N SER A 58 -1.30 14.43 -22.65
CA SER A 58 -0.58 15.69 -22.36
C SER A 58 0.34 15.61 -21.14
N VAL A 59 0.21 14.60 -20.29
CA VAL A 59 0.98 14.47 -19.06
C VAL A 59 2.24 13.64 -19.31
N PHE A 60 3.41 14.23 -19.06
CA PHE A 60 4.71 13.56 -19.18
C PHE A 60 4.83 12.34 -18.25
N LYS A 61 5.56 11.32 -18.71
CA LYS A 61 5.84 10.08 -17.96
C LYS A 61 6.33 10.36 -16.53
N GLN A 62 7.23 11.33 -16.38
CA GLN A 62 7.81 11.71 -15.09
C GLN A 62 6.77 12.26 -14.11
N ALA A 63 5.82 13.09 -14.59
CA ALA A 63 4.76 13.63 -13.75
C ALA A 63 3.78 12.53 -13.29
N ARG A 64 3.47 11.57 -14.16
CA ARG A 64 2.67 10.38 -13.80
C ARG A 64 3.34 9.57 -12.69
N LEU A 65 4.65 9.35 -12.82
CA LEU A 65 5.44 8.65 -11.80
C LEU A 65 5.48 9.41 -10.48
N ALA A 66 5.71 10.72 -10.52
CA ALA A 66 5.69 11.56 -9.32
C ALA A 66 4.35 11.48 -8.59
N MET A 67 3.22 11.55 -9.31
CA MET A 67 1.89 11.39 -8.71
C MET A 67 1.68 10.00 -8.12
N HIS A 68 2.10 8.94 -8.82
CA HIS A 68 2.02 7.57 -8.32
C HIS A 68 2.78 7.41 -6.99
N ASN A 69 4.02 7.91 -6.93
CA ASN A 69 4.87 7.78 -5.74
C ASN A 69 4.47 8.73 -4.61
N ALA A 70 3.92 9.90 -4.93
CA ALA A 70 3.50 10.89 -3.92
C ALA A 70 2.10 10.62 -3.35
N VAL A 71 1.21 9.98 -4.11
CA VAL A 71 -0.19 9.80 -3.71
C VAL A 71 -0.53 8.33 -3.48
N LEU A 72 -0.31 7.46 -4.49
CA LEU A 72 -0.78 6.08 -4.42
C LEU A 72 0.01 5.25 -3.40
N ILE A 73 1.35 5.29 -3.48
CA ILE A 73 2.21 4.50 -2.60
C ILE A 73 2.00 4.86 -1.11
N PRO A 74 1.99 6.14 -0.69
CA PRO A 74 1.75 6.50 0.70
C PRO A 74 0.35 6.10 1.17
N THR A 75 -0.66 6.18 0.30
CA THR A 75 -2.04 5.76 0.64
C THR A 75 -2.13 4.26 0.93
N LEU A 76 -1.41 3.44 0.16
CA LEU A 76 -1.37 1.98 0.34
C LEU A 76 -0.52 1.57 1.55
N MET A 77 0.57 2.29 1.81
CA MET A 77 1.57 1.93 2.82
C MET A 77 1.31 2.55 4.19
N TYR A 78 0.36 3.48 4.32
CA TYR A 78 0.06 4.06 5.61
C TYR A 78 -0.37 2.98 6.61
N GLY A 79 0.33 2.91 7.75
CA GLY A 79 0.09 1.92 8.80
C GLY A 79 0.89 0.62 8.64
N SER A 80 1.69 0.47 7.57
CA SER A 80 2.47 -0.74 7.31
C SER A 80 3.47 -1.10 8.41
N GLU A 81 3.96 -0.11 9.15
CA GLU A 81 4.86 -0.31 10.30
C GLU A 81 4.20 -1.10 11.43
N SER A 82 2.87 -1.05 11.51
CA SER A 82 2.08 -1.75 12.53
C SER A 82 1.54 -3.09 12.05
N TRP A 83 1.75 -3.45 10.78
CA TRP A 83 1.14 -4.63 10.19
C TRP A 83 2.04 -5.86 10.26
N VAL A 84 1.44 -7.00 10.56
CA VAL A 84 2.03 -8.31 10.27
C VAL A 84 1.82 -8.64 8.79
N TRP A 85 2.91 -8.67 8.02
CA TRP A 85 2.86 -8.97 6.60
C TRP A 85 2.50 -10.43 6.33
N GLN A 86 1.51 -10.64 5.48
CA GLN A 86 1.11 -11.96 4.98
C GLN A 86 1.12 -11.94 3.45
N LYS A 87 1.47 -13.06 2.81
CA LYS A 87 1.51 -13.20 1.34
C LYS A 87 0.19 -12.78 0.67
N LYS A 88 -0.96 -13.07 1.29
CA LYS A 88 -2.29 -12.63 0.81
C LYS A 88 -2.41 -11.10 0.77
N ASN A 89 -1.90 -10.42 1.78
CA ASN A 89 -2.03 -8.98 1.93
C ASN A 89 -1.05 -8.24 1.00
N GLU A 90 0.17 -8.74 0.85
CA GLU A 90 1.13 -8.28 -0.16
C GLU A 90 0.54 -8.38 -1.57
N SER A 91 -0.06 -9.52 -1.92
CA SER A 91 -0.70 -9.72 -3.22
C SER A 91 -1.81 -8.71 -3.51
N ARG A 92 -2.62 -8.35 -2.49
CA ARG A 92 -3.68 -7.34 -2.62
C ARG A 92 -3.12 -5.94 -2.91
N ILE A 93 -2.07 -5.53 -2.19
CA ILE A 93 -1.42 -4.22 -2.38
C ILE A 93 -0.75 -4.16 -3.75
N ASN A 94 0.03 -5.19 -4.09
CA ASN A 94 0.69 -5.31 -5.40
C ASN A 94 -0.34 -5.29 -6.55
N ALA A 95 -1.51 -5.91 -6.38
CA ALA A 95 -2.56 -5.86 -7.41
C ALA A 95 -3.08 -4.43 -7.68
N VAL A 96 -3.15 -3.56 -6.67
CA VAL A 96 -3.53 -2.15 -6.86
C VAL A 96 -2.42 -1.37 -7.53
N GLU A 97 -1.18 -1.52 -7.06
CA GLU A 97 0.01 -0.88 -7.63
C GLU A 97 0.17 -1.25 -9.11
N MET A 98 0.11 -2.54 -9.43
CA MET A 98 0.28 -3.02 -10.80
C MET A 98 -0.86 -2.60 -11.73
N ARG A 99 -2.09 -2.46 -11.21
CA ARG A 99 -3.19 -1.90 -11.99
C ARG A 99 -2.90 -0.45 -12.36
N SER A 100 -2.36 0.33 -11.43
CA SER A 100 -1.98 1.72 -11.68
C SER A 100 -0.88 1.79 -12.74
N LEU A 101 0.23 1.07 -12.51
CA LEU A 101 1.38 1.02 -13.41
C LEU A 101 0.96 0.65 -14.84
N ARG A 102 0.17 -0.43 -15.00
CA ARG A 102 -0.35 -0.86 -16.31
C ARG A 102 -1.12 0.23 -17.03
N SER A 103 -1.98 0.97 -16.33
CA SER A 103 -2.70 2.08 -16.94
C SER A 103 -1.75 3.19 -17.38
N MET A 104 -0.74 3.51 -16.56
CA MET A 104 0.26 4.52 -16.94
C MET A 104 1.02 4.11 -18.20
N CYS A 105 1.35 2.81 -18.31
CA CYS A 105 2.00 2.21 -19.48
C CYS A 105 1.11 2.20 -20.73
N GLY A 106 -0.21 2.36 -20.58
CA GLY A 106 -1.17 2.00 -21.64
C GLY A 106 -1.23 0.50 -21.93
N VAL A 107 -0.81 -0.37 -21.00
CA VAL A 107 -0.79 -1.82 -21.17
C VAL A 107 -2.06 -2.41 -20.58
N SER A 108 -2.84 -3.06 -21.42
CA SER A 108 -4.03 -3.81 -21.04
C SER A 108 -3.68 -5.24 -20.61
N ARG A 109 -4.69 -5.97 -20.09
CA ARG A 109 -4.54 -7.41 -19.83
C ARG A 109 -4.49 -8.25 -21.12
N LYS A 110 -4.97 -7.70 -22.25
CA LYS A 110 -4.97 -8.39 -23.55
C LYS A 110 -3.57 -8.50 -24.13
N ASP A 111 -2.68 -7.57 -23.78
CA ASP A 111 -1.30 -7.52 -24.27
C ASP A 111 -0.43 -8.63 -23.66
N ARG A 112 -0.95 -9.37 -22.66
CA ARG A 112 -0.28 -10.50 -21.99
C ARG A 112 1.13 -10.19 -21.46
N CYS A 113 1.50 -8.92 -21.30
CA CYS A 113 2.77 -8.50 -20.69
C CYS A 113 2.87 -9.02 -19.25
N ARG A 114 4.03 -9.57 -18.87
CA ARG A 114 4.24 -10.05 -17.50
C ARG A 114 4.38 -8.86 -16.54
N ASN A 115 4.16 -9.15 -15.26
CA ASN A 115 4.28 -8.14 -14.21
C ASN A 115 5.72 -7.59 -14.10
N SER A 116 6.72 -8.45 -14.33
CA SER A 116 8.13 -8.11 -14.41
C SER A 116 8.40 -7.03 -15.46
N ASP A 117 7.78 -7.19 -16.63
CA ASP A 117 8.06 -6.37 -17.81
C ASP A 117 7.43 -4.99 -17.67
N VAL A 118 6.21 -4.93 -17.12
CA VAL A 118 5.53 -3.67 -16.78
C VAL A 118 6.37 -2.85 -15.78
N GLY A 119 6.99 -3.51 -14.81
CA GLY A 119 7.95 -2.88 -13.90
C GLY A 119 9.19 -2.38 -14.65
N ALA A 120 9.86 -3.24 -15.42
CA ALA A 120 11.09 -2.88 -16.13
C ALA A 120 10.91 -1.64 -17.04
N VAL A 121 9.84 -1.64 -17.86
CA VAL A 121 9.52 -0.55 -18.80
C VAL A 121 9.34 0.82 -18.10
N TRP A 122 8.98 0.84 -16.82
CA TRP A 122 8.79 2.08 -16.06
C TRP A 122 9.98 2.52 -15.23
N PHE A 123 10.84 1.58 -14.80
CA PHE A 123 11.97 1.86 -13.92
C PHE A 123 13.34 1.88 -14.63
N GLU A 124 13.39 1.68 -15.95
CA GLU A 124 14.63 1.74 -16.75
C GLU A 124 15.22 3.16 -16.95
N GLY A 125 14.52 4.21 -16.52
CA GLY A 125 15.10 5.56 -16.39
C GLY A 125 15.63 5.76 -14.99
N LYS A 126 16.96 5.80 -14.80
CA LYS A 126 17.63 6.02 -13.52
C LYS A 126 17.00 7.16 -12.69
N CYS A 127 16.21 6.82 -11.69
CA CYS A 127 16.07 7.61 -10.48
C CYS A 127 15.83 6.63 -9.34
N GLY A 128 16.81 6.50 -8.45
CA GLY A 128 16.71 5.64 -7.29
C GLY A 128 15.70 6.22 -6.31
N ASP A 129 14.41 5.94 -6.51
CA ASP A 129 13.39 6.33 -5.55
C ASP A 129 13.57 5.52 -4.26
N GLU A 130 14.05 6.23 -3.23
CA GLU A 130 14.25 5.73 -1.88
C GLU A 130 12.95 5.16 -1.30
N SER A 131 11.79 5.70 -1.69
CA SER A 131 10.45 5.18 -1.34
C SER A 131 10.19 3.78 -1.87
N ARG A 132 10.63 3.43 -3.09
CA ARG A 132 10.54 2.06 -3.62
C ARG A 132 11.59 1.17 -2.99
N ARG A 133 12.79 1.68 -2.67
CA ARG A 133 13.77 0.93 -1.87
C ARG A 133 13.21 0.63 -0.47
N ARG A 134 12.52 1.55 0.18
CA ARG A 134 11.85 1.34 1.48
C ARG A 134 10.72 0.34 1.36
N TYR A 135 9.86 0.46 0.35
CA TYR A 135 8.78 -0.50 0.06
C TYR A 135 9.32 -1.91 -0.23
N VAL A 136 10.25 -2.03 -1.17
CA VAL A 136 10.87 -3.30 -1.55
C VAL A 136 11.74 -3.86 -0.40
N ALA A 137 12.39 -3.03 0.41
CA ALA A 137 13.10 -3.48 1.60
C ALA A 137 12.13 -4.00 2.65
N VAL A 138 11.08 -3.26 3.01
CA VAL A 138 10.05 -3.71 3.97
C VAL A 138 9.41 -5.02 3.51
N VAL A 139 9.06 -5.15 2.22
CA VAL A 139 8.46 -6.36 1.66
C VAL A 139 9.46 -7.53 1.58
N ARG A 140 10.73 -7.29 1.19
CA ARG A 140 11.76 -8.35 1.09
C ARG A 140 12.34 -8.77 2.44
N SER A 141 12.31 -7.92 3.46
CA SER A 141 12.73 -8.25 4.82
C SER A 141 11.78 -9.26 5.47
N SER A 142 10.49 -9.24 5.13
CA SER A 142 9.50 -10.18 5.67
C SER A 142 9.46 -11.56 5.00
N GLY A 143 10.25 -11.76 3.94
CA GLY A 143 10.31 -13.03 3.20
C GLY A 143 11.56 -13.87 3.44
N LYS A 144 12.39 -13.51 4.43
CA LYS A 144 13.64 -14.23 4.76
C LYS A 144 13.56 -15.10 6.01
N ASP A 145 12.43 -15.10 6.70
CA ASP A 145 12.17 -15.96 7.85
C ASP A 145 11.12 -17.03 7.46
N GLU A 146 11.45 -17.87 6.49
CA GLU A 146 10.77 -19.14 6.20
C GLU A 146 11.79 -20.17 5.71
#